data_AF-A0A139HY24-F1
#
_entry.id   AF-A0A139HY24-F1
#
_cell.length_a   1.000
_cell.length_b   1.000
_cell.length_c   1.000
_cell.angle_alpha   90.00
_cell.angle_beta   90.00
_cell.angle_gamma   90.00
#
_symmetry.space_group_name_H-M   'P 1'
#
loop_
_entity.id
_entity.type
_entity.pdbx_description
1 polymer ?
#
loop_
_entity_poly.entity_id
_entity_poly.type
_entity_poly.pdbx_seq_one_letter_code
_entity_poly.pdbx_strand_id
1 'polypeptide(L)' 'MCMLKFGGTYVYVGLPGGVLKPIATACPQFFVAKAQKIIGVAVGDRRDGIETLEFAERGLVKTHFRTAKMEELTAI' A
#
# COMPACT_ATOMS: atom_id res chain seq x y z
N MET A 1 11.40 8.72 4.78
CA MET A 1 11.06 9.62 5.91
C MET A 1 11.05 11.11 5.58
N CYS A 2 12.06 11.62 4.86
CA CYS A 2 12.27 13.06 4.66
C CYS A 2 11.12 13.83 3.98
N MET A 3 10.30 13.15 3.17
CA MET A 3 9.12 13.74 2.51
C MET A 3 7.85 13.74 3.38
N LEU A 4 7.88 13.05 4.54
CA LEU A 4 6.75 13.07 5.45
C LEU A 4 6.76 14.38 6.27
N LYS A 5 5.58 14.97 6.42
CA LYS A 5 5.36 16.08 7.36
C LYS A 5 5.45 15.63 8.81
N PHE A 6 5.38 16.58 9.74
CA PHE A 6 5.19 16.29 11.16
C PHE A 6 3.90 15.47 11.37
N GLY A 7 3.96 14.41 12.18
CA GLY A 7 2.86 13.46 12.38
C GLY A 7 2.62 12.49 11.22
N GLY A 8 3.46 12.53 10.18
CA GLY A 8 3.26 11.73 8.96
C GLY A 8 3.37 10.22 9.18
N THR A 9 2.60 9.45 8.40
CA THR A 9 2.58 7.98 8.46
C THR A 9 3.16 7.40 7.18
N TYR A 10 4.16 6.52 7.31
CA TYR A 10 4.61 5.65 6.23
C TYR A 10 3.84 4.32 6.31
N VAL A 11 3.01 4.04 5.31
CA VAL A 11 2.25 2.78 5.23
C VAL A 11 2.95 1.82 4.28
N TYR A 12 3.26 0.64 4.78
CA TYR A 12 3.93 -0.42 4.05
C TYR A 12 2.93 -1.52 3.67
N VAL A 13 2.82 -1.78 2.36
CA VAL A 13 1.83 -2.72 1.78
C VAL A 13 2.48 -3.88 1.02
N GLY A 14 3.58 -3.61 0.30
CA GLY A 14 4.26 -4.62 -0.51
C GLY A 14 5.23 -5.47 0.29
N LEU A 15 5.29 -6.77 0.02
CA LEU A 15 6.25 -7.71 0.62
C LEU A 15 7.33 -8.05 -0.43
N PRO A 16 8.51 -7.41 -0.41
CA PRO A 16 9.58 -7.68 -1.36
C PRO A 16 10.12 -9.09 -1.13
N GLY A 17 10.18 -9.88 -2.19
CA GLY A 17 10.83 -11.17 -2.18
C GLY A 17 12.36 -11.06 -2.03
N GLY A 18 12.99 -12.20 -1.74
CA GLY A 18 14.45 -12.30 -1.61
C GLY A 18 14.95 -12.05 -0.18
N VAL A 19 16.14 -11.47 -0.06
CA VAL A 19 16.79 -11.24 1.24
C VAL A 19 16.10 -10.11 1.99
N LEU A 20 15.78 -10.34 3.27
CA LEU A 20 15.21 -9.33 4.16
C LEU A 20 16.11 -8.10 4.23
N LYS A 21 15.54 -6.92 4.00
CA LYS A 21 16.24 -5.64 4.05
C LYS A 21 15.57 -4.71 5.06
N PRO A 22 16.35 -4.00 5.89
CA PRO A 22 15.81 -2.97 6.76
C PRO A 22 15.29 -1.79 5.93
N ILE A 23 14.36 -1.02 6.50
CA ILE A 23 13.96 0.27 5.95
C ILE A 23 15.12 1.25 6.20
N ALA A 24 15.95 1.46 5.19
CA ALA A 24 17.20 2.22 5.32
C ALA A 24 17.02 3.64 5.89
N THR A 25 15.85 4.25 5.71
CA THR A 25 15.56 5.62 6.21
C THR A 25 14.77 5.67 7.51
N ALA A 26 14.51 4.53 8.16
CA ALA A 26 13.82 4.45 9.45
C ALA A 26 14.77 4.81 10.60
N CYS A 27 15.29 6.04 10.59
CA CYS A 27 16.21 6.52 11.61
C CYS A 27 15.46 7.16 12.80
N PRO A 28 15.81 6.83 14.06
CA PRO A 28 15.11 7.32 15.26
C PRO A 28 14.87 8.84 15.32
N GLN A 29 15.82 9.64 14.81
CA GLN A 29 15.70 11.09 14.83
C GLN A 29 14.45 11.62 14.13
N PHE A 30 13.96 10.94 13.09
CA PHE A 30 12.75 11.38 12.39
C PHE A 30 11.46 11.10 13.18
N PHE A 31 11.41 9.98 13.90
CA PHE A 31 10.25 9.62 14.72
C PHE A 31 10.11 10.57 15.90
N VAL A 32 11.23 10.87 16.57
CA VAL A 32 11.24 11.79 17.73
C VAL A 32 11.00 13.23 17.29
N ALA A 33 11.78 13.72 16.30
CA ALA A 33 11.72 15.13 15.93
C ALA A 33 10.45 15.52 15.15
N LYS A 34 9.85 14.57 14.41
CA LYS A 34 8.69 14.84 13.55
C LYS A 34 7.45 14.03 13.92
N ALA A 35 7.43 13.33 15.05
CA ALA A 35 6.31 12.47 15.48
C ALA A 35 5.82 11.50 14.38
N GLN A 36 6.74 10.98 13.57
CA GLN A 36 6.40 10.11 12.44
C GLN A 36 6.21 8.67 12.89
N LYS A 37 5.49 7.86 12.10
CA LYS A 37 5.27 6.44 12.37
C LYS A 37 5.32 5.58 11.11
N ILE A 38 5.63 4.30 11.30
CA ILE A 38 5.59 3.26 10.26
C ILE A 38 4.51 2.26 10.64
N ILE A 39 3.63 1.92 9.69
CA ILE A 39 2.54 0.95 9.87
C ILE A 39 2.57 -0.03 8.69
N GLY A 40 2.43 -1.32 8.98
CA GLY A 40 2.19 -2.34 7.96
C GLY A 40 0.69 -2.64 7.84
N VAL A 41 0.18 -2.73 6.62
CA VAL A 41 -1.20 -3.15 6.35
C VAL A 41 -1.20 -4.05 5.12
N ALA A 42 -1.86 -5.21 5.21
CA ALA A 42 -2.08 -6.10 4.09
C ALA A 42 -3.58 -6.34 3.94
N VAL A 43 -4.14 -5.87 2.82
CA VAL A 43 -5.58 -5.93 2.53
C VAL A 43 -6.39 -5.13 3.58
N GLY A 44 -7.70 -5.00 3.36
CA GLY A 44 -8.66 -4.47 4.33
C GLY A 44 -9.57 -5.57 4.86
N ASP A 45 -10.46 -5.21 5.79
CA ASP A 45 -11.52 -6.11 6.23
C ASP A 45 -12.70 -6.16 5.23
N ARG A 46 -13.75 -6.91 5.57
CA ARG A 46 -14.93 -7.04 4.71
C ARG A 46 -15.63 -5.69 4.49
N ARG A 47 -15.65 -4.84 5.51
CA ARG A 47 -16.31 -3.54 5.46
C ARG A 47 -15.51 -2.59 4.57
N ASP A 48 -14.19 -2.55 4.71
CA ASP A 48 -13.29 -1.80 3.83
C ASP A 48 -13.51 -2.17 2.37
N GLY A 49 -13.72 -3.47 2.09
CA GLY A 49 -14.03 -3.97 0.75
C GLY A 49 -15.35 -3.43 0.19
N ILE A 50 -16.42 -3.42 1.01
CA ILE A 50 -17.72 -2.87 0.60
C ILE A 50 -17.61 -1.37 0.33
N GLU A 51 -17.03 -0.60 1.25
CA GLU A 51 -16.86 0.85 1.11
C GLU A 51 -15.97 1.18 -0.11
N THR A 52 -14.97 0.35 -0.41
CA THR A 52 -14.13 0.50 -1.62
C THR A 52 -14.95 0.31 -2.90
N LEU A 53 -15.87 -0.65 -2.93
CA LEU A 53 -16.74 -0.89 -4.10
C LEU A 53 -17.71 0.26 -4.34
N GLU A 54 -18.19 0.94 -3.30
CA GLU A 54 -19.04 2.13 -3.45
C GLU A 54 -18.31 3.28 -4.19
N PHE A 55 -17.00 3.44 -3.99
CA PHE A 55 -16.20 4.40 -4.77
C PHE A 55 -16.11 4.01 -6.26
N ALA A 56 -16.01 2.71 -6.55
CA ALA A 56 -15.97 2.19 -7.92
C ALA A 56 -17.33 2.34 -8.61
N GLU A 57 -18.43 2.03 -7.90
CA GLU A 57 -19.81 2.20 -8.37
C GLU A 57 -20.10 3.66 -8.76
N ARG A 58 -19.65 4.61 -7.94
CA ARG A 58 -19.77 6.06 -8.21
C ARG A 58 -18.84 6.56 -9.32
N GLY A 59 -18.01 5.68 -9.90
CA GLY A 59 -17.06 6.02 -10.95
C GLY A 59 -15.91 6.93 -10.51
N LEU A 60 -15.66 7.06 -9.20
CA LEU A 60 -14.59 7.89 -8.63
C LEU A 60 -13.21 7.25 -8.78
N VAL A 61 -13.17 5.92 -8.87
CA VAL A 61 -11.95 5.13 -9.08
C VAL A 61 -12.16 4.20 -10.25
N LYS A 62 -11.15 4.09 -11.13
CA LYS A 62 -11.13 3.15 -12.25
C LYS A 62 -9.80 2.41 -12.27
N THR A 63 -9.84 1.14 -12.59
CA THR A 63 -8.64 0.31 -12.76
C THR A 63 -8.32 0.14 -14.23
N HIS A 64 -7.04 0.19 -14.58
CA HIS A 64 -6.60 -0.31 -15.87
C HIS A 64 -6.60 -1.85 -15.82
N PHE A 65 -7.45 -2.47 -16.62
CA PHE A 65 -7.55 -3.93 -16.71
C PHE A 65 -7.49 -4.39 -18.16
N ARG A 66 -7.09 -5.64 -18.34
CA ARG A 66 -7.29 -6.38 -19.60
C ARG A 66 -8.03 -7.67 -19.29
N THR A 67 -8.88 -8.09 -20.20
CA THR A 67 -9.47 -9.42 -20.18
C THR A 67 -8.58 -10.37 -20.96
N ALA A 68 -8.30 -11.55 -20.39
CA ALA A 68 -7.57 -12.63 -21.04
C ALA A 68 -8.36 -13.92 -20.89
N LYS A 69 -8.23 -14.84 -21.85
CA LYS A 69 -8.86 -16.16 -21.72
C LYS A 69 -8.10 -17.03 -20.72
N MET A 70 -8.76 -18.06 -20.20
CA MET A 70 -8.13 -18.96 -19.22
C MET A 70 -6.92 -19.71 -19.79
N GLU A 71 -6.94 -20.01 -21.09
CA GLU A 71 -5.83 -20.67 -21.78
C GLU A 71 -4.57 -19.78 -21.85
N GLU A 72 -4.72 -18.47 -21.68
CA GLU A 72 -3.61 -17.50 -21.74
C GLU A 72 -2.93 -17.30 -20.38
N LEU A 73 -3.42 -17.92 -19.30
CA LEU A 73 -3.00 -17.65 -17.92
C LEU A 73 -1.50 -17.84 -17.68
N THR A 74 -0.88 -18.83 -18.34
CA THR A 74 0.56 -19.15 -18.19
C THR A 74 1.45 -18.47 -19.24
N ALA A 75 0.86 -17.77 -20.21
CA ALA A 75 1.58 -17.14 -21.31
C ALA A 75 2.04 -15.70 -20.98
N ILE A 76 1.83 -15.26 -19.74
CA ILE A 76 1.99 -13.89 -19.23
C ILE A 76 2.95 -13.90 -18.06
#